data_AF-A0AAZ3QJ91-F1
#
_entry.id   AF-A0AAZ3QJ91-F1
#
_cell.length_a   1.000
_cell.length_b   1.000
_cell.length_c   1.000
_cell.angle_alpha   90.00
_cell.angle_beta   90.00
_cell.angle_gamma   90.00
#
_symmetry.space_group_name_H-M   'P 1'
#
loop_
_entity.id
_entity.type
_entity.pdbx_description
1 polymer ?
#
loop_
_entity_poly.entity_id
_entity_poly.type
_entity_poly.pdbx_seq_one_letter_code
_entity_poly.pdbx_strand_id
1 'polypeptide(L)' 'MVSSLVQSPHQVSIIHEDRVVMHSFQSWPDAFLALIGLVYALHLDYPKPMSSSFLFIQKVLLNLDGDRMNPKVLALKNQL' A
#
# COMPACT_ATOMS: atom_id res chain seq x y z
N MET A 1 -10.00 16.60 -25.64
CA MET A 1 -10.13 15.32 -24.92
C MET A 1 -8.87 14.52 -25.16
N VAL A 2 -7.86 14.67 -24.30
CA VAL A 2 -6.68 13.79 -24.29
C VAL A 2 -6.98 12.69 -23.28
N SER A 3 -7.35 11.52 -23.78
CA SER A 3 -7.52 10.33 -22.96
C SER A 3 -6.14 9.91 -22.47
N SER A 4 -5.83 10.23 -21.23
CA SER A 4 -4.60 9.83 -20.55
C SER A 4 -4.51 8.30 -20.63
N LEU A 5 -3.58 7.80 -21.45
CA LEU A 5 -3.26 6.38 -21.51
C LEU A 5 -2.65 6.02 -20.14
N VAL A 6 -3.48 5.52 -19.22
CA VAL A 6 -3.00 4.69 -18.11
C VAL A 6 -2.41 3.46 -18.79
N GLN A 7 -1.13 3.52 -19.14
CA GLN A 7 -0.40 2.37 -19.61
C GLN A 7 -0.31 1.40 -18.45
N SER A 8 -1.17 0.39 -18.47
CA SER A 8 -1.09 -0.73 -17.55
C SER A 8 0.24 -1.44 -17.79
N PRO A 9 1.10 -1.56 -16.75
CA PRO A 9 2.39 -2.20 -16.90
C PRO A 9 2.17 -3.67 -17.28
N HIS A 10 2.88 -4.14 -18.30
CA HIS A 10 2.85 -5.56 -18.69
C HIS A 10 3.28 -6.49 -17.54
N GLN A 11 4.14 -6.00 -16.66
CA GLN A 11 4.60 -6.72 -15.47
C GLN A 11 5.14 -5.73 -14.44
N VAL A 12 4.74 -5.87 -13.17
CA VAL A 12 5.37 -5.19 -12.03
C VAL A 12 5.98 -6.22 -11.10
N SER A 13 7.13 -5.88 -10.54
CA SER A 13 7.88 -6.72 -9.58
C SER A 13 8.34 -5.87 -8.41
N ILE A 14 8.35 -6.43 -7.21
CA ILE A 14 8.86 -5.79 -5.98
C ILE A 14 10.25 -6.35 -5.70
N ILE A 15 11.23 -5.46 -5.62
CA ILE A 15 12.64 -5.79 -5.40
C ILE A 15 13.03 -5.30 -4.00
N HIS A 16 13.67 -6.17 -3.21
CA HIS A 16 14.26 -5.85 -1.91
C HIS A 16 15.67 -6.43 -1.89
N GLU A 17 16.68 -5.62 -1.53
CA GLU A 17 18.09 -6.04 -1.46
C GLU A 17 18.58 -6.79 -2.73
N ASP A 18 18.32 -6.21 -3.91
CA ASP A 18 18.64 -6.80 -5.21
C ASP A 18 18.00 -8.17 -5.53
N ARG A 19 17.03 -8.62 -4.73
CA ARG A 19 16.24 -9.81 -5.00
C ARG A 19 14.80 -9.45 -5.29
N VAL A 20 14.24 -10.11 -6.30
CA VAL A 20 12.80 -10.04 -6.57
C VAL A 20 12.07 -10.81 -5.47
N VAL A 21 11.36 -10.10 -4.61
CA VAL A 21 10.58 -10.70 -3.51
C VAL A 21 9.19 -11.11 -3.99
N MET A 22 8.60 -10.30 -4.87
CA MET A 22 7.30 -10.59 -5.48
C MET A 22 7.35 -10.22 -6.96
N HIS A 23 6.78 -11.05 -7.82
CA HIS A 23 6.82 -10.89 -9.27
C HIS A 23 5.43 -10.96 -9.88
N SER A 24 5.28 -10.47 -11.10
CA SER A 24 4.12 -10.70 -11.97
C SER A 24 2.80 -10.07 -11.53
N PHE A 25 2.81 -8.85 -10.98
CA PHE A 25 1.56 -8.10 -10.85
C PHE A 25 1.15 -7.53 -12.22
N GLN A 26 -0.12 -7.70 -12.58
CA GLN A 26 -0.72 -7.16 -13.82
C GLN A 26 -1.30 -5.76 -13.63
N SER A 27 -1.32 -5.25 -12.40
CA SER A 27 -1.87 -3.94 -12.08
C SER A 27 -0.99 -3.21 -11.05
N TRP A 28 -0.93 -1.89 -11.17
CA TRP A 28 -0.27 -1.01 -10.19
C TRP A 28 -0.88 -1.11 -8.79
N PRO A 29 -2.22 -1.11 -8.62
CA PRO A 29 -2.84 -1.23 -7.31
C PRO A 29 -2.46 -2.53 -6.59
N ASP A 30 -2.43 -3.66 -7.31
CA ASP A 30 -2.12 -4.96 -6.69
C ASP A 30 -0.66 -5.01 -6.23
N ALA A 31 0.27 -4.50 -7.04
CA ALA A 31 1.68 -4.39 -6.66
C ALA A 31 1.87 -3.46 -5.46
N PHE A 32 1.14 -2.35 -5.42
CA PHE A 32 1.21 -1.39 -4.32
C PHE A 32 0.65 -1.98 -3.02
N LEU A 33 -0.46 -2.71 -3.09
CA LEU A 33 -1.04 -3.38 -1.93
C LEU A 33 -0.09 -4.45 -1.38
N ALA A 34 0.52 -5.23 -2.26
CA ALA A 34 1.53 -6.22 -1.90
C ALA A 34 2.78 -5.60 -1.26
N LEU A 35 3.24 -4.44 -1.76
CA LEU A 35 4.34 -3.70 -1.17
C LEU A 35 4.01 -3.25 0.26
N ILE A 36 2.81 -2.71 0.48
CA ILE A 36 2.38 -2.27 1.82
C ILE A 36 2.29 -3.45 2.79
N GLY A 37 1.76 -4.58 2.33
CA GLY A 37 1.73 -5.82 3.09
C GLY A 37 3.14 -6.33 3.43
N LEU A 38 4.08 -6.23 2.50
CA LEU A 38 5.47 -6.66 2.71
C LEU A 38 6.18 -5.76 3.73
N VAL A 39 6.06 -4.43 3.61
CA VAL A 39 6.62 -3.48 4.58
C VAL A 39 6.07 -3.74 5.98
N TYR A 40 4.78 -4.07 6.09
CA TYR A 40 4.17 -4.49 7.35
C TYR A 40 4.70 -5.82 7.88
N ALA A 41 4.69 -6.86 7.05
CA ALA A 41 5.08 -8.22 7.45
C ALA A 41 6.55 -8.31 7.86
N LEU A 42 7.44 -7.54 7.22
CA LEU A 42 8.86 -7.48 7.56
C LEU A 42 9.16 -6.46 8.68
N HIS A 43 8.15 -5.77 9.22
CA HIS A 43 8.31 -4.71 10.22
C HIS A 43 9.31 -3.63 9.78
N LEU A 44 9.31 -3.29 8.50
CA LEU A 44 10.20 -2.26 7.96
C LEU A 44 9.73 -0.88 8.43
N ASP A 45 10.68 -0.01 8.75
CA ASP A 45 10.37 1.37 9.07
C ASP A 45 9.71 2.07 7.88
N TYR A 46 8.48 2.57 8.08
CA TYR A 46 7.82 3.38 7.06
C TYR A 46 8.63 4.65 6.82
N PRO A 47 8.71 5.13 5.56
CA PRO A 47 9.25 6.43 5.28
C PRO A 47 8.54 7.49 6.14
N LYS A 48 9.29 8.21 6.99
CA LYS A 48 8.75 9.24 7.90
C LYS A 48 7.69 10.16 7.28
N PRO A 49 7.87 10.71 6.05
CA PRO A 49 6.86 11.59 5.45
C PRO A 49 5.56 10.88 5.06
N MET A 50 5.57 9.56 4.89
CA MET A 50 4.42 8.78 4.41
C MET A 50 3.80 7.89 5.50
N SER A 51 4.37 7.82 6.70
CA SER A 51 3.90 6.91 7.76
C SER A 51 2.40 7.05 8.06
N SER A 52 1.85 8.26 7.97
CA SER A 52 0.41 8.51 8.16
C SER A 52 -0.46 7.86 7.07
N SER A 53 -0.03 7.94 5.81
CA SER A 53 -0.73 7.32 4.68
C SER A 53 -0.63 5.79 4.73
N PHE A 54 0.54 5.25 5.05
CA PHE A 54 0.72 3.81 5.21
C PHE A 54 -0.11 3.26 6.38
N LEU A 55 -0.14 3.97 7.51
CA LEU A 55 -0.97 3.61 8.66
C LEU A 55 -2.46 3.61 8.30
N PHE A 56 -2.92 4.60 7.53
CA PHE A 56 -4.29 4.64 7.02
C PHE A 56 -4.59 3.43 6.14
N ILE A 57 -3.72 3.12 5.18
CA ILE A 57 -3.92 1.96 4.29
C ILE A 57 -3.94 0.66 5.10
N GLN A 58 -3.04 0.50 6.07
CA GLN A 58 -2.98 -0.72 6.88
C GLN A 58 -4.18 -0.90 7.80
N LYS A 59 -4.65 0.18 8.43
CA LYS A 59 -5.78 0.12 9.34
C LYS A 59 -7.13 0.12 8.63
N VAL A 60 -7.27 0.91 7.57
CA VAL A 60 -8.56 1.13 6.90
C VAL A 60 -8.75 0.21 5.71
N LEU A 61 -7.75 0.08 4.83
CA LEU A 61 -7.87 -0.75 3.63
C LEU A 61 -7.54 -2.23 3.91
N LEU A 62 -6.52 -2.50 4.72
CA LEU A 62 -6.09 -3.87 5.04
C LEU A 62 -6.64 -4.40 6.38
N ASN A 63 -7.22 -3.53 7.21
CA ASN A 63 -7.83 -3.88 8.51
C ASN A 63 -6.93 -4.70 9.45
N LEU A 64 -5.61 -4.44 9.41
CA LEU A 64 -4.59 -5.29 10.05
C LEU A 64 -4.44 -5.08 11.56
N ASP A 65 -4.87 -3.93 12.11
CA ASP A 65 -4.57 -3.53 13.49
C ASP A 65 -5.77 -3.66 14.45
N GLY A 66 -6.86 -4.29 13.98
CA GLY A 66 -8.10 -4.43 14.74
C GLY A 66 -8.66 -3.10 15.25
N ASP A 67 -9.55 -3.17 16.25
CA ASP A 67 -10.34 -2.04 16.78
C ASP A 67 -9.50 -0.90 17.44
N ARG A 68 -8.16 -1.01 17.45
CA ARG A 68 -7.24 0.06 17.88
C ARG A 68 -7.02 1.08 16.76
N MET A 69 -8.10 1.74 16.33
CA MET A 69 -8.00 2.88 15.42
C MET A 69 -7.80 4.19 16.20
N ASN A 70 -6.79 4.98 15.81
CA ASN A 70 -6.63 6.34 16.32
C ASN A 70 -7.85 7.18 15.87
N PRO A 71 -8.43 8.06 16.72
CA PRO A 71 -9.61 8.85 16.38
C PRO A 71 -9.54 9.58 15.04
N LYS A 72 -8.36 10.01 14.58
CA LYS A 72 -8.19 10.60 13.24
C LYS A 72 -8.52 9.64 12.09
N VAL A 73 -8.15 8.37 12.23
CA VAL A 73 -8.38 7.32 11.22
C VAL A 73 -9.85 6.89 11.21
N LEU A 74 -10.48 6.82 12.39
CA LEU A 74 -11.94 6.60 12.52
C LEU A 74 -12.75 7.73 11.88
N ALA A 75 -12.35 8.98 12.12
CA ALA A 75 -13.02 10.14 11.51
C ALA A 75 -12.95 10.08 9.97
N LEU A 76 -11.80 9.70 9.41
CA LEU A 76 -11.65 9.53 7.96
C LEU A 76 -12.48 8.35 7.41
N LYS A 77 -12.54 7.23 8.14
CA LYS A 77 -13.37 6.07 7.74
C LYS A 77 -14.86 6.41 7.71
N ASN A 78 -15.35 7.22 8.65
CA ASN A 78 -16.76 7.66 8.69
C ASN A 78 -17.11 8.72 7.63
N GLN A 79 -16.12 9.28 6.92
CA GLN A 79 -16.34 10.27 5.86
C GLN A 79 -16.16 9.70 4.44
N LEU A 80 -15.81 8.42 4.32
CA LEU A 80 -15.83 7.65 3.08
C LEU A 80 -17.20 6.98 2.90
#